data_AF-A0AAF0W3U7-F1
#
_entry.id   AF-A0AAF0W3U7-F1
#
_cell.length_a   1.000
_cell.length_b   1.000
_cell.length_c   1.000
_cell.angle_alpha   90.00
_cell.angle_beta   90.00
_cell.angle_gamma   90.00
#
_symmetry.space_group_name_H-M   'P 1'
#
loop_
_entity.id
_entity.type
_entity.pdbx_description
1 polymer ?
#
loop_
_entity_poly.entity_id
_entity_poly.type
_entity_poly.pdbx_seq_one_letter_code
_entity_poly.pdbx_strand_id
1 'polypeptide(L)'
;MIKKQGVTENFKINFLIDVVENLREMAQDLIETKLLFDTELKLALDKEPTNIGLLDIQQLINDVFFPICAFEHFYLISYNIKNAAYEIIDNIDREIDAQICYGDKPRILHFHFTDYLESKGLINIARRLRRLTPTFTKMTWQTTRNSIDCGIFLIRHMESYMGNARTWTTDLNEEQVKHSSNFF
;
A
#
# COMPACT_ATOMS: atom_id res chain seq x y z
N MET A 1 55.70 19.60 20.32
CA MET A 1 54.94 18.63 19.51
C MET A 1 53.45 18.79 19.85
N ILE A 2 52.80 19.86 19.38
CA ILE A 2 51.38 20.16 19.68
C ILE A 2 50.78 20.83 18.43
N LYS A 3 49.52 20.51 18.11
CA LYS A 3 48.62 21.10 17.08
C LYS A 3 48.42 20.35 15.75
N LYS A 4 48.15 19.04 15.77
CA LYS A 4 47.49 18.36 14.61
C LYS A 4 46.04 17.90 14.87
N GLN A 5 45.61 17.75 16.12
CA GLN A 5 44.25 17.30 16.45
C GLN A 5 43.15 18.37 16.27
N GLY A 6 43.40 19.63 16.63
CA GLY A 6 42.35 20.68 16.57
C GLY A 6 41.94 21.11 15.15
N VAL A 7 42.79 20.91 14.14
CA VAL A 7 42.46 21.27 12.73
C VAL A 7 41.55 20.22 12.10
N THR A 8 41.74 18.94 12.44
CA THR A 8 40.95 17.82 11.91
C THR A 8 39.57 17.73 12.57
N GLU A 9 39.43 18.12 13.84
CA GLU A 9 38.12 18.22 14.50
C GLU A 9 37.28 19.38 13.98
N ASN A 10 37.86 20.59 13.81
CA ASN A 10 37.13 21.73 13.24
C ASN A 10 36.67 21.46 11.80
N PHE A 11 37.47 20.76 10.99
CA PHE A 11 37.06 20.38 9.64
C PHE A 11 35.88 19.40 9.65
N LYS A 12 35.89 18.42 10.56
CA LYS A 12 34.77 17.48 10.72
C LYS A 12 33.49 18.16 11.23
N ILE A 13 33.62 19.11 12.15
CA ILE A 13 32.49 19.89 12.69
C ILE A 13 31.86 20.73 11.58
N ASN A 14 32.67 21.48 10.81
CA ASN A 14 32.16 22.30 9.71
C ASN A 14 31.50 21.43 8.61
N PHE A 15 32.10 20.31 8.25
CA PHE A 15 31.50 19.36 7.30
C PHE A 15 30.15 18.81 7.80
N LEU A 16 30.05 18.45 9.09
CA LEU A 16 28.80 17.98 9.67
C LEU A 16 27.72 19.06 9.71
N ILE A 17 28.09 20.32 10.00
CA ILE A 17 27.17 21.47 9.94
C ILE A 17 26.64 21.65 8.53
N ASP A 18 27.52 21.65 7.52
CA ASP A 18 27.11 21.81 6.11
C ASP A 18 26.18 20.67 5.67
N VAL A 19 26.44 19.42 6.07
CA VAL A 19 25.55 18.29 5.79
C VAL A 19 24.19 18.46 6.47
N VAL A 20 24.17 18.92 7.72
CA VAL A 20 22.92 19.16 8.47
C VAL A 20 22.10 20.27 7.83
N GLU A 21 22.72 21.38 7.42
CA GLU A 21 22.01 22.49 6.76
C GLU A 21 21.48 22.07 5.39
N ASN A 22 22.26 21.35 4.58
CA ASN A 22 21.78 20.80 3.31
C ASN A 22 20.57 19.86 3.52
N LEU A 23 20.64 18.97 4.51
CA LEU A 23 19.52 18.08 4.82
C LEU A 23 18.30 18.84 5.35
N ARG A 24 18.51 19.94 6.07
CA ARG A 24 17.44 20.83 6.54
C ARG A 24 16.75 21.52 5.35
N GLU A 25 17.50 22.06 4.40
CA GLU A 25 16.96 22.68 3.19
C GLU A 25 16.17 21.65 2.36
N MET A 26 16.75 20.47 2.12
CA MET A 26 16.04 19.39 1.42
C MET A 26 14.75 18.98 2.14
N ALA A 27 14.75 18.95 3.48
CA ALA A 27 13.55 18.65 4.25
C ALA A 27 12.49 19.76 4.13
N GLN A 28 12.90 21.03 4.10
CA GLN A 28 12.01 22.18 3.87
C GLN A 28 11.38 22.10 2.47
N ASP A 29 12.17 21.87 1.43
CA ASP A 29 11.67 21.70 0.06
C ASP A 29 10.66 20.56 -0.05
N LEU A 30 10.94 19.43 0.61
CA LEU A 30 10.02 18.29 0.63
C LEU A 30 8.69 18.64 1.34
N ILE A 31 8.77 19.39 2.43
CA ILE A 31 7.58 19.85 3.18
C ILE A 31 6.77 20.82 2.35
N GLU A 32 7.41 21.82 1.73
CA GLU A 32 6.74 22.81 0.88
C GLU A 32 6.10 22.16 -0.34
N THR A 33 6.82 21.26 -1.01
CA THR A 33 6.30 20.50 -2.17
C THR A 33 5.07 19.69 -1.78
N LYS A 34 5.12 19.01 -0.63
CA LYS A 34 3.98 18.25 -0.11
C LYS A 34 2.79 19.15 0.23
N LEU A 35 3.04 20.27 0.92
CA LEU A 35 2.01 21.21 1.33
C LEU A 35 1.32 21.85 0.11
N LEU A 36 2.12 22.22 -0.89
CA LEU A 36 1.62 22.75 -2.16
C LEU A 36 0.77 21.69 -2.88
N PHE A 37 1.29 20.47 -3.01
CA PHE A 37 0.55 19.38 -3.63
C PHE A 37 -0.79 19.12 -2.93
N ASP A 38 -0.80 19.01 -1.60
CA ASP A 38 -2.01 18.76 -0.81
C ASP A 38 -3.01 19.92 -0.95
N THR A 39 -2.52 21.16 -1.02
CA THR A 39 -3.35 22.37 -1.19
C THR A 39 -3.98 22.43 -2.58
N GLU A 40 -3.18 22.26 -3.64
CA GLU A 40 -3.64 22.31 -5.03
C GLU A 40 -4.62 21.18 -5.33
N LEU A 41 -4.32 19.95 -4.86
CA LEU A 41 -5.23 18.81 -5.01
C LEU A 41 -6.56 19.08 -4.30
N LYS A 42 -6.54 19.65 -3.10
CA LYS A 42 -7.76 20.01 -2.37
C LYS A 42 -8.57 21.07 -3.13
N LEU A 43 -7.94 22.14 -3.60
CA LEU A 43 -8.60 23.18 -4.38
C LEU A 43 -9.21 22.63 -5.66
N ALA A 44 -8.50 21.73 -6.34
CA ALA A 44 -8.98 21.07 -7.55
C ALA A 44 -10.21 20.19 -7.27
N LEU A 45 -10.20 19.43 -6.17
CA LEU A 45 -11.33 18.59 -5.75
C LEU A 45 -12.53 19.41 -5.25
N ASP A 46 -12.30 20.52 -4.55
CA ASP A 46 -13.37 21.42 -4.12
C ASP A 46 -14.09 22.04 -5.34
N LYS A 47 -13.35 22.28 -6.42
CA LYS A 47 -13.87 22.81 -7.68
C LYS A 47 -14.56 21.75 -8.53
N GLU A 48 -13.98 20.55 -8.63
CA GLU A 48 -14.43 19.47 -9.50
C GLU A 48 -14.55 18.13 -8.72
N PRO A 49 -15.51 18.02 -7.78
CA PRO A 49 -15.54 16.94 -6.79
C PRO A 49 -15.83 15.55 -7.36
N THR A 50 -16.35 15.46 -8.59
CA THR A 50 -16.66 14.19 -9.27
C THR A 50 -15.64 13.85 -10.36
N ASN A 51 -14.57 14.63 -10.51
CA ASN A 51 -13.54 14.37 -11.52
C ASN A 51 -12.75 13.11 -11.16
N ILE A 52 -12.91 12.06 -11.97
CA ILE A 52 -12.32 10.75 -11.74
C ILE A 52 -10.79 10.83 -11.63
N GLY A 53 -10.12 11.62 -12.49
CA GLY A 53 -8.65 11.76 -12.44
C GLY A 53 -8.14 12.43 -11.17
N LEU A 54 -8.86 13.41 -10.62
CA LEU A 54 -8.49 14.06 -9.35
C LEU A 54 -8.76 13.13 -8.15
N LEU A 55 -9.84 12.35 -8.20
CA LEU A 55 -10.14 11.33 -7.21
C LEU A 55 -9.07 10.23 -7.23
N ASP A 56 -8.66 9.78 -8.42
CA ASP A 56 -7.57 8.81 -8.60
C ASP A 56 -6.24 9.34 -8.04
N ILE A 57 -5.89 10.61 -8.30
CA ILE A 57 -4.68 11.24 -7.74
C ILE A 57 -4.74 11.30 -6.21
N GLN A 58 -5.91 11.62 -5.63
CA GLN A 58 -6.10 11.59 -4.18
C GLN A 58 -5.99 10.16 -3.62
N GLN A 59 -6.46 9.16 -4.37
CA GLN A 59 -6.45 7.76 -4.00
C GLN A 59 -5.03 7.16 -4.06
N LEU A 60 -4.25 7.48 -5.10
CA LEU A 60 -2.87 7.03 -5.34
C LEU A 60 -1.91 7.31 -4.17
N ILE A 61 -2.21 8.33 -3.36
CA ILE A 61 -1.38 8.74 -2.23
C ILE A 61 -1.70 7.93 -0.98
N ASN A 62 -2.84 7.25 -0.96
CA ASN A 62 -3.41 6.63 0.23
C ASN A 62 -3.40 5.10 0.18
N ASP A 63 -3.47 4.48 -0.99
CA ASP A 63 -3.49 3.03 -1.14
C ASP A 63 -2.11 2.46 -1.51
N VAL A 64 -1.62 1.48 -0.74
CA VAL A 64 -0.36 0.78 -1.00
C VAL A 64 -0.65 -0.69 -1.25
N PHE A 65 -0.22 -1.18 -2.41
CA PHE A 65 -0.44 -2.54 -2.88
C PHE A 65 0.83 -3.38 -2.86
N PHE A 66 0.74 -4.55 -2.25
CA PHE A 66 1.78 -5.58 -2.26
C PHE A 66 1.24 -6.84 -2.94
N PRO A 67 1.59 -7.09 -4.21
CA PRO A 67 1.28 -8.36 -4.86
C PRO A 67 2.10 -9.47 -4.20
N ILE A 68 1.44 -10.52 -3.72
CA ILE A 68 2.07 -11.65 -3.07
C ILE A 68 2.01 -12.86 -3.98
N CYS A 69 3.18 -13.47 -4.22
CA CYS A 69 3.30 -14.78 -4.85
C CYS A 69 3.70 -15.79 -3.79
N ALA A 70 2.83 -16.75 -3.50
CA ALA A 70 3.04 -17.73 -2.46
C ALA A 70 2.28 -19.02 -2.75
N PHE A 71 2.92 -20.17 -2.55
CA PHE A 71 2.30 -21.49 -2.71
C PHE A 71 1.59 -21.64 -4.08
N GLU A 72 2.25 -21.19 -5.15
CA GLU A 72 1.71 -21.18 -6.53
C GLU A 72 0.42 -20.37 -6.70
N HIS A 73 0.15 -19.46 -5.78
CA HIS A 73 -1.03 -18.60 -5.78
C HIS A 73 -0.64 -17.12 -5.69
N PHE A 74 -1.41 -16.27 -6.37
CA PHE A 74 -1.27 -14.83 -6.37
C PHE A 74 -2.44 -14.18 -5.64
N TYR A 75 -2.15 -13.32 -4.67
CA TYR A 75 -3.15 -12.53 -3.95
C TYR A 75 -2.56 -11.16 -3.58
N LEU A 76 -3.42 -10.23 -3.17
CA LEU A 76 -3.05 -8.85 -2.90
C LEU A 76 -3.13 -8.55 -1.40
N ILE A 77 -2.11 -7.87 -0.88
CA ILE A 77 -2.19 -7.16 0.40
C ILE A 77 -2.30 -5.66 0.11
N SER A 78 -3.34 -5.03 0.64
CA SER A 78 -3.65 -3.62 0.46
C SER A 78 -3.60 -2.88 1.80
N TYR A 79 -3.05 -1.67 1.78
CA TYR A 79 -3.12 -0.73 2.91
C TYR A 79 -3.75 0.59 2.45
N ASN A 80 -4.87 0.97 3.06
CA ASN A 80 -5.37 2.32 2.96
C ASN A 80 -4.83 3.15 4.13
N ILE A 81 -3.79 3.93 3.89
CA ILE A 81 -3.09 4.74 4.89
C ILE A 81 -4.03 5.79 5.49
N LYS A 82 -4.89 6.43 4.67
CA LYS A 82 -5.82 7.46 5.13
C LYS A 82 -6.82 6.87 6.13
N ASN A 83 -7.51 5.81 5.73
CA ASN A 83 -8.57 5.16 6.49
C ASN A 83 -8.04 4.19 7.55
N ALA A 84 -6.73 3.96 7.60
CA ALA A 84 -6.10 2.94 8.44
C ALA A 84 -6.73 1.56 8.22
N ALA A 85 -6.78 1.12 6.96
CA ALA A 85 -7.21 -0.22 6.59
C ALA A 85 -6.02 -1.10 6.20
N TYR A 86 -6.13 -2.39 6.50
CA TYR A 86 -5.19 -3.43 6.11
C TYR A 86 -6.02 -4.61 5.61
N GLU A 87 -6.00 -4.83 4.30
CA GLU A 87 -6.91 -5.76 3.62
C GLU A 87 -6.13 -6.82 2.85
N ILE A 88 -6.62 -8.05 2.90
CA ILE A 88 -6.17 -9.16 2.08
C ILE A 88 -7.26 -9.42 1.05
N ILE A 89 -6.90 -9.26 -0.22
CA ILE A 89 -7.79 -9.41 -1.37
C ILE A 89 -7.30 -10.64 -2.13
N ASP A 90 -8.16 -11.66 -2.17
CA ASP A 90 -7.85 -12.96 -2.75
C ASP A 90 -9.00 -13.36 -3.67
N ASN A 91 -8.69 -13.81 -4.88
CA ASN A 91 -9.72 -14.27 -5.79
C ASN A 91 -10.34 -15.60 -5.36
N ILE A 92 -9.66 -16.40 -4.53
CA ILE A 92 -10.19 -17.70 -4.13
C ILE A 92 -11.03 -17.56 -2.87
N ASP A 93 -12.29 -18.00 -2.93
CA ASP A 93 -13.12 -18.16 -1.74
C ASP A 93 -12.78 -19.48 -1.05
N ARG A 94 -11.99 -19.40 0.01
CA ARG A 94 -11.61 -20.57 0.82
C ARG A 94 -12.38 -20.53 2.13
N GLU A 95 -13.23 -21.52 2.36
CA GLU A 95 -13.81 -21.80 3.69
C GLU A 95 -12.80 -22.52 4.60
N ILE A 96 -11.55 -22.06 4.60
CA ILE A 96 -10.42 -22.66 5.33
C ILE A 96 -9.77 -21.57 6.17
N ASP A 97 -9.22 -21.97 7.32
CA ASP A 97 -8.50 -21.06 8.22
C ASP A 97 -7.41 -20.25 7.50
N ALA A 98 -7.38 -18.95 7.79
CA ALA A 98 -6.48 -18.00 7.13
C ALA A 98 -4.99 -18.31 7.36
N GLN A 99 -4.62 -18.88 8.52
CA GLN A 99 -3.23 -19.28 8.78
C GLN A 99 -2.79 -20.40 7.84
N ILE A 100 -3.69 -21.30 7.46
CA ILE A 100 -3.41 -22.35 6.48
C ILE A 100 -3.19 -21.74 5.10
N CYS A 101 -4.00 -20.76 4.71
CA CYS A 101 -3.95 -20.15 3.39
C CYS A 101 -2.74 -19.23 3.19
N TYR A 102 -2.43 -18.38 4.17
CA TYR A 102 -1.46 -17.29 4.02
C TYR A 102 -0.19 -17.48 4.85
N GLY A 103 -0.27 -18.30 5.90
CA GLY A 103 0.78 -18.44 6.91
C GLY A 103 1.19 -17.10 7.52
N ASP A 104 2.47 -16.97 7.84
CA ASP A 104 3.02 -15.78 8.49
C ASP A 104 3.27 -14.60 7.54
N LYS A 105 3.06 -14.75 6.23
CA LYS A 105 3.48 -13.74 5.24
C LYS A 105 2.79 -12.39 5.46
N PRO A 106 1.46 -12.33 5.70
CA PRO A 106 0.80 -11.06 5.97
C PRO A 106 1.39 -10.37 7.22
N ARG A 107 1.62 -11.12 8.30
CA ARG A 107 2.24 -10.63 9.54
C ARG A 107 3.65 -10.09 9.31
N ILE A 108 4.49 -10.85 8.61
CA ILE A 108 5.89 -10.48 8.33
C ILE A 108 5.93 -9.23 7.46
N LEU A 109 5.14 -9.18 6.39
CA LEU A 109 5.06 -8.00 5.53
C LEU A 109 4.57 -6.78 6.32
N HIS A 110 3.52 -6.94 7.13
CA HIS A 110 2.97 -5.87 7.96
C HIS A 110 4.01 -5.29 8.92
N PHE A 111 4.75 -6.16 9.59
CA PHE A 111 5.85 -5.77 10.47
C PHE A 111 6.90 -4.94 9.71
N HIS A 112 7.43 -5.47 8.61
CA HIS A 112 8.45 -4.76 7.83
C HIS A 112 7.95 -3.47 7.20
N PHE A 113 6.70 -3.42 6.75
CA PHE A 113 6.12 -2.21 6.18
C PHE A 113 5.99 -1.11 7.24
N THR A 114 5.50 -1.44 8.43
CA THR A 114 5.39 -0.45 9.53
C THR A 114 6.76 0.00 10.05
N ASP A 115 7.74 -0.90 10.15
CA ASP A 115 9.13 -0.54 10.49
C ASP A 115 9.78 0.34 9.42
N TYR A 116 9.53 0.05 8.14
CA TYR A 116 9.98 0.90 7.05
C TYR A 116 9.41 2.32 7.19
N LEU A 117 8.10 2.46 7.42
CA LEU A 117 7.47 3.77 7.64
C LEU A 117 8.08 4.51 8.84
N GLU A 118 8.34 3.82 9.95
CA GLU A 118 8.99 4.41 11.12
C GLU A 118 10.43 4.87 10.80
N SER A 119 11.19 4.06 10.05
CA SER A 119 12.55 4.40 9.61
C SER A 119 12.60 5.61 8.67
N LYS A 120 11.50 5.91 7.97
CA LYS A 120 11.31 7.10 7.13
C LYS A 120 10.77 8.31 7.89
N GLY A 121 10.65 8.24 9.21
CA GLY A 121 10.15 9.34 10.05
C GLY A 121 8.63 9.45 10.10
N LEU A 122 7.88 8.53 9.48
CA LEU A 122 6.41 8.51 9.47
C LEU A 122 5.84 7.83 10.73
N ILE A 123 6.36 8.21 11.91
CA ILE A 123 6.16 7.50 13.18
C ILE A 123 4.68 7.35 13.56
N ASN A 124 3.88 8.42 13.39
CA ASN A 124 2.45 8.39 13.74
C ASN A 124 1.65 7.46 12.82
N ILE A 125 1.99 7.42 11.52
CA ILE A 125 1.35 6.51 10.55
C ILE A 125 1.75 5.07 10.88
N ALA A 126 3.04 4.81 11.06
CA ALA A 126 3.57 3.49 11.41
C ALA A 126 2.90 2.93 12.67
N ARG A 127 2.83 3.71 13.75
CA ARG A 127 2.20 3.32 15.01
C ARG A 127 0.70 3.07 14.89
N ARG A 128 0.00 3.82 14.03
CA ARG A 128 -1.42 3.61 13.75
C ARG A 128 -1.63 2.30 12.99
N LEU A 129 -0.86 2.09 11.92
CA LEU A 129 -0.95 0.88 11.10
C LEU A 129 -0.55 -0.38 11.88
N ARG A 130 0.48 -0.33 12.73
CA ARG A 130 0.97 -1.47 13.52
C ARG A 130 -0.07 -2.10 14.46
N ARG A 131 -1.15 -1.38 14.77
CA ARG A 131 -2.26 -1.86 15.61
C ARG A 131 -3.35 -2.56 14.82
N LEU A 132 -3.29 -2.52 13.49
CA LEU A 132 -4.30 -3.10 12.62
C LEU A 132 -4.15 -4.61 12.56
N THR A 133 -5.28 -5.27 12.34
CA THR A 133 -5.33 -6.69 11.97
C THR A 133 -5.87 -6.77 10.55
N PRO A 134 -5.44 -7.75 9.75
CA PRO A 134 -5.92 -7.88 8.38
C PRO A 134 -7.40 -8.22 8.35
N THR A 135 -8.14 -7.57 7.47
CA THR A 135 -9.48 -8.01 7.06
C THR A 135 -9.39 -8.74 5.73
N PHE A 136 -10.16 -9.81 5.58
CA PHE A 136 -10.23 -10.59 4.35
C PHE A 136 -11.39 -10.09 3.51
N THR A 137 -11.10 -9.49 2.37
CA THR A 137 -12.09 -8.83 1.53
C THR A 137 -12.95 -9.89 0.85
N LYS A 138 -14.26 -9.84 1.09
CA LYS A 138 -15.25 -10.68 0.42
C LYS A 138 -15.78 -9.95 -0.81
N MET A 139 -15.82 -10.66 -1.94
CA MET A 139 -16.28 -10.14 -3.23
C MET A 139 -17.20 -11.16 -3.89
N THR A 140 -18.17 -10.69 -4.68
CA THR A 140 -19.13 -11.58 -5.36
C THR A 140 -18.47 -12.41 -6.46
N TRP A 141 -17.39 -11.93 -7.06
CA TRP A 141 -16.64 -12.62 -8.13
C TRP A 141 -15.51 -13.53 -7.63
N GLN A 142 -15.45 -13.86 -6.34
CA GLN A 142 -14.49 -14.87 -5.86
C GLN A 142 -14.82 -16.24 -6.45
N THR A 143 -13.79 -17.06 -6.63
CA THR A 143 -13.84 -18.36 -7.30
C THR A 143 -13.51 -19.47 -6.31
N THR A 144 -14.13 -20.63 -6.48
CA THR A 144 -13.79 -21.84 -5.72
C THR A 144 -13.02 -22.84 -6.58
N ARG A 145 -13.07 -22.71 -7.91
CA ARG A 145 -12.49 -23.67 -8.86
C ARG A 145 -11.41 -23.05 -9.74
N ASN A 146 -11.44 -21.74 -9.98
CA ASN A 146 -10.42 -21.07 -10.77
C ASN A 146 -9.26 -20.53 -9.91
N SER A 147 -8.24 -21.37 -9.71
CA SER A 147 -6.96 -20.96 -9.13
C SER A 147 -5.89 -20.61 -10.17
N ILE A 148 -6.08 -20.99 -11.45
CA ILE A 148 -5.09 -20.83 -12.52
C ILE A 148 -4.94 -19.36 -12.91
N ASP A 149 -6.04 -18.62 -12.94
CA ASP A 149 -6.05 -17.21 -13.37
C ASP A 149 -5.75 -16.22 -12.23
N CYS A 150 -5.28 -16.67 -11.06
CA CYS A 150 -5.06 -15.82 -9.88
C CYS A 150 -4.18 -14.58 -10.16
N GLY A 151 -3.21 -14.68 -11.06
CA GLY A 151 -2.41 -13.53 -11.51
C GLY A 151 -3.21 -12.48 -12.31
N ILE A 152 -4.20 -12.89 -13.11
CA ILE A 152 -5.09 -12.00 -13.84
C ILE A 152 -6.02 -11.27 -12.86
N PHE A 153 -6.60 -12.02 -11.90
CA PHE A 153 -7.40 -11.43 -10.83
C PHE A 153 -6.59 -10.40 -10.04
N LEU A 154 -5.36 -10.74 -9.63
CA LEU A 154 -4.46 -9.83 -8.93
C LEU A 154 -4.27 -8.50 -9.68
N ILE A 155 -3.93 -8.57 -10.98
CA ILE A 155 -3.71 -7.37 -11.80
C ILE A 155 -5.01 -6.55 -11.92
N ARG A 156 -6.15 -7.21 -12.17
CA ARG A 156 -7.46 -6.54 -12.24
C ARG A 156 -7.88 -5.94 -10.89
N HIS A 157 -7.51 -6.56 -9.77
CA HIS A 157 -7.74 -6.01 -8.45
C HIS A 157 -6.91 -4.76 -8.21
N MET A 158 -5.62 -4.77 -8.57
CA MET A 158 -4.78 -3.57 -8.48
C MET A 158 -5.23 -2.44 -9.41
N GLU A 159 -5.80 -2.78 -10.58
CA GLU A 159 -6.33 -1.80 -11.54
C GLU A 159 -7.62 -1.13 -11.06
N SER A 160 -8.52 -1.89 -10.43
CA SER A 160 -9.89 -1.42 -10.14
C SER A 160 -10.18 -1.12 -8.67
N TYR A 161 -9.33 -1.58 -7.74
CA TYR A 161 -9.58 -1.40 -6.32
C TYR A 161 -9.19 -0.01 -5.84
N MET A 162 -10.16 0.71 -5.25
CA MET A 162 -10.00 2.07 -4.75
C MET A 162 -10.21 2.16 -3.23
N GLY A 163 -9.67 1.19 -2.48
CA GLY A 163 -9.61 1.26 -1.02
C GLY A 163 -10.93 1.09 -0.26
N ASN A 164 -12.01 0.67 -0.95
CA ASN A 164 -13.29 0.35 -0.31
C ASN A 164 -14.04 -0.75 -1.06
N ALA A 165 -14.07 -1.95 -0.48
CA ALA A 165 -14.75 -3.10 -1.06
C ALA A 165 -16.26 -2.93 -1.26
N ARG A 166 -16.93 -2.07 -0.46
CA ARG A 166 -18.40 -1.88 -0.55
C ARG A 166 -18.84 -1.13 -1.80
N THR A 167 -17.95 -0.29 -2.33
CA THR A 167 -18.19 0.53 -3.52
C THR A 167 -17.38 0.04 -4.71
N TRP A 168 -16.75 -1.13 -4.58
CA TRP A 168 -15.83 -1.64 -5.58
C TRP A 168 -16.62 -2.26 -6.74
N THR A 169 -16.43 -1.69 -7.94
CA THR A 169 -16.97 -2.20 -9.19
C THR A 169 -15.84 -2.73 -10.08
N THR A 170 -16.09 -3.83 -10.78
CA THR A 170 -15.15 -4.45 -11.72
C THR A 170 -15.92 -5.22 -12.80
N ASP A 171 -15.24 -5.58 -13.89
CA ASP A 171 -15.82 -6.37 -14.98
C ASP A 171 -15.71 -7.89 -14.75
N LEU A 172 -15.22 -8.31 -13.57
CA LEU A 172 -15.16 -9.71 -13.16
C LEU A 172 -16.57 -10.20 -12.79
N ASN A 173 -16.93 -11.37 -13.32
CA ASN A 173 -18.24 -11.99 -13.09
C ASN A 173 -18.13 -13.10 -12.04
N GLU A 174 -19.26 -13.43 -11.41
CA GLU A 174 -19.39 -14.59 -10.53
C GLU A 174 -18.99 -15.88 -11.26
N GLU A 175 -18.32 -16.78 -10.54
CA GLU A 175 -17.90 -18.07 -11.09
C GLU A 175 -19.13 -18.86 -11.55
N GLN A 176 -19.25 -19.05 -12.87
CA GLN A 176 -20.36 -19.83 -13.43
C GLN A 176 -20.12 -21.31 -13.16
N VAL A 177 -21.09 -21.97 -12.51
CA VAL A 177 -21.11 -23.43 -12.46
C VAL A 177 -21.36 -23.90 -13.88
N LYS A 178 -20.33 -24.44 -14.55
CA LYS A 178 -20.55 -25.16 -15.81
C LYS A 178 -21.58 -26.26 -15.52
N HIS A 179 -22.81 -26.09 -15.99
CA HIS A 179 -23.67 -27.23 -16.23
C HIS A 179 -22.94 -28.09 -17.26
N SER A 180 -22.58 -29.30 -16.86
CA SER A 180 -22.17 -30.34 -17.79
C SER A 180 -23.34 -30.57 -18.74
N SER A 181 -23.38 -29.83 -19.85
CA SER A 181 -24.12 -30.23 -21.02
C SER A 181 -23.49 -31.55 -21.45
N ASN A 182 -24.17 -32.66 -21.16
CA ASN A 182 -23.84 -33.96 -21.72
C ASN A 182 -23.93 -33.82 -23.24
N PHE A 183 -22.77 -33.66 -23.89
CA PHE A 183 -22.64 -33.94 -25.31
C PHE A 183 -22.51 -35.45 -25.45
N PHE A 184 -23.64 -36.10 -25.75
CA PHE A 184 -23.69 -37.32 -26.55
C PHE A 184 -24.21 -36.94 -27.93
#